data_AF-A0A5K1E5N0-F1
#
_entry.id   AF-A0A5K1E5N0-F1
#
_cell.length_a   1.000
_cell.length_b   1.000
_cell.length_c   1.000
_cell.angle_alpha   90.00
_cell.angle_beta   90.00
_cell.angle_gamma   90.00
#
_symmetry.space_group_name_H-M   'P 1'
#
loop_
_entity.id
_entity.type
_entity.pdbx_description
1 polymer ?
#
loop_
_entity_poly.entity_id
_entity_poly.type
_entity_poly.pdbx_seq_one_letter_code
_entity_poly.pdbx_strand_id
1 'polypeptide(L)' 'IENEYGPEGKALGSPGYKYMTWAANMAVELGTGVPWVMCKEDDAPDPV' A
#
# COMPACT_ATOMS: atom_id res chain seq x y z
N ILE A 1 4.75 2.05 -4.20
CA ILE A 1 5.43 1.20 -3.20
C ILE A 1 4.80 -0.18 -3.20
N GLU A 2 5.48 -1.22 -2.70
CA GLU A 2 5.08 -2.63 -2.85
C GLU A 2 4.94 -3.10 -4.31
N ASN A 3 4.81 -4.41 -4.52
CA ASN A 3 4.61 -4.97 -5.87
C ASN A 3 3.59 -6.11 -5.86
N GLU A 4 2.43 -5.85 -6.47
CA GLU A 4 1.36 -6.82 -6.67
C GLU A 4 0.85 -7.48 -5.38
N TYR A 5 0.87 -6.77 -4.25
CA TYR A 5 0.54 -7.34 -2.93
C TYR A 5 -0.97 -7.59 -2.70
N GLY A 6 -1.86 -7.05 -3.54
CA GLY A 6 -3.30 -7.15 -3.34
C GLY A 6 -3.83 -8.59 -3.13
N PRO A 7 -3.43 -9.60 -3.91
CA PRO A 7 -3.79 -11.00 -3.68
C PRO A 7 -3.28 -11.55 -2.34
N GLU A 8 -2.05 -11.24 -1.96
CA GLU A 8 -1.42 -11.65 -0.69
C GLU A 8 -2.12 -10.99 0.49
N GLY A 9 -2.40 -9.69 0.41
CA GLY A 9 -3.15 -8.94 1.41
C GLY A 9 -4.54 -9.54 1.65
N LYS A 10 -5.24 -9.92 0.58
CA LYS A 10 -6.54 -10.62 0.66
C LYS A 10 -6.40 -12.00 1.33
N ALA A 11 -5.37 -12.77 0.97
CA ALA A 11 -5.12 -14.09 1.58
C ALA A 11 -4.74 -14.01 3.06
N LEU A 12 -4.05 -12.93 3.46
CA LEU A 12 -3.63 -12.67 4.84
C LEU A 12 -4.72 -12.00 5.68
N GLY A 13 -5.77 -11.45 5.07
CA GLY A 13 -6.89 -10.81 5.75
C GLY A 13 -6.49 -9.55 6.52
N SER A 14 -7.01 -9.38 7.74
CA SER A 14 -6.81 -8.15 8.53
C SER A 14 -5.33 -7.78 8.77
N PRO A 15 -4.41 -8.74 9.05
CA PRO A 15 -2.97 -8.45 9.07
C PRO A 15 -2.42 -7.88 7.76
N GLY A 16 -2.80 -8.44 6.60
CA GLY A 16 -2.37 -7.96 5.29
C GLY A 16 -2.85 -6.55 5.01
N TYR A 17 -4.12 -6.26 5.33
CA TYR A 17 -4.69 -4.92 5.21
C TYR A 17 -3.96 -3.89 6.09
N LYS A 18 -3.67 -4.25 7.35
CA LYS A 18 -2.91 -3.38 8.27
C LYS A 18 -1.49 -3.11 7.78
N TYR A 19 -0.82 -4.13 7.25
CA TYR A 19 0.51 -4.00 6.67
C TYR A 19 0.51 -3.05 5.46
N MET A 20 -0.40 -3.28 4.52
CA MET A 20 -0.53 -2.47 3.31
C MET A 20 -0.79 -1.00 3.67
N THR A 21 -1.72 -0.74 4.61
CA THR A 21 -2.00 0.62 5.11
C THR A 21 -0.77 1.28 5.73
N TRP A 22 0.00 0.51 6.50
CA TRP A 22 1.26 1.01 7.08
C TRP A 22 2.29 1.33 6.00
N ALA A 23 2.46 0.47 4.99
CA ALA A 23 3.44 0.67 3.92
C ALA A 23 3.10 1.91 3.07
N ALA A 24 1.82 2.12 2.77
CA ALA A 24 1.28 3.32 2.14
C ALA A 24 1.64 4.60 2.93
N ASN A 25 1.29 4.65 4.21
CA ASN A 25 1.57 5.82 5.06
C ASN A 25 3.07 6.09 5.20
N MET A 26 3.88 5.05 5.42
CA MET A 26 5.33 5.17 5.49
C MET A 26 5.90 5.78 4.21
N ALA A 27 5.46 5.34 3.03
CA ALA A 27 5.94 5.86 1.76
C ALA A 27 5.61 7.35 1.58
N VAL A 28 4.38 7.76 1.94
CA VAL A 28 3.95 9.17 1.86
C VAL A 28 4.76 10.06 2.80
N GLU A 29 5.04 9.60 4.02
CA GLU A 29 5.82 10.33 5.03
C GLU A 29 7.29 10.59 4.63
N LEU A 30 7.83 9.85 3.65
CA LEU A 30 9.17 10.12 3.11
C LEU A 30 9.27 11.46 2.36
N GLY A 31 8.14 12.10 2.01
CA GLY A 31 8.13 13.47 1.51
C GLY A 31 8.86 13.65 0.18
N THR A 32 8.78 12.67 -0.73
CA THR A 32 9.48 12.65 -2.02
C THR A 32 9.08 13.79 -2.97
N GLY A 33 7.94 14.44 -2.72
CA GLY A 33 7.43 15.57 -3.50
C GLY A 33 6.73 15.17 -4.81
N VAL A 34 6.57 13.87 -5.06
CA VAL A 34 5.85 13.30 -6.22
C VAL A 34 4.93 12.15 -5.78
N PRO A 35 3.88 11.82 -6.55
CA PRO A 35 2.97 10.72 -6.21
C PRO A 35 3.66 9.36 -6.14
N TRP A 36 3.04 8.44 -5.39
CA TRP A 36 3.42 7.04 -5.39
C TRP A 36 2.48 6.26 -6.35
N VAL A 37 2.72 4.97 -6.49
CA VAL A 37 1.84 4.03 -7.22
C VAL A 37 1.97 2.67 -6.55
N MET A 38 0.85 1.97 -6.34
CA MET A 38 0.82 0.57 -5.92
C MET A 38 0.17 -0.27 -7.04
N CYS A 39 0.88 -1.25 -7.57
CA CYS A 39 0.36 -2.08 -8.67
C CYS A 39 -0.44 -3.27 -8.15
N LYS A 40 -1.56 -3.58 -8.84
CA LYS A 40 -2.56 -4.61 -8.45
C LYS A 40 -3.04 -4.50 -7.00
N GLU A 41 -3.14 -3.27 -6.51
CA GLU A 41 -3.74 -2.97 -5.21
C GLU A 41 -5.03 -2.20 -5.46
N ASP A 42 -6.17 -2.91 -5.49
CA ASP A 42 -7.48 -2.31 -5.81
C ASP A 42 -7.95 -1.32 -4.73
N ASP A 43 -7.45 -1.48 -3.51
CA ASP A 43 -7.79 -0.71 -2.31
C ASP A 43 -6.55 0.05 -1.79
N ALA A 44 -5.76 0.60 -2.72
CA ALA A 44 -4.60 1.43 -2.39
C ALA A 44 -5.07 2.68 -1.61
N PRO A 45 -4.51 2.96 -0.42
CA PRO A 45 -4.91 4.12 0.38
C PRO A 45 -4.53 5.43 -0.31
N ASP A 46 -5.40 6.43 -0.24
CA ASP A 46 -5.01 7.80 -0.58
C ASP A 46 -3.95 8.31 0.42
N PRO A 47 -3.00 9.17 0.01
CA PRO A 47 -2.82 9.77 -1.31
C PRO A 47 -1.78 9.02 -2.17
N VAL A 48 -1.63 7.71 -1.96
CA VAL A 48 -0.55 6.93 -2.59
C VAL A 48 -0.73 6.88 -4.09
#